data_AF-A0AAD5IPY3-F1
#
_entry.id   AF-A0AAD5IPY3-F1
#
_cell.length_a   1.000
_cell.length_b   1.000
_cell.length_c   1.000
_cell.angle_alpha   90.00
_cell.angle_beta   90.00
_cell.angle_gamma   90.00
#
_symmetry.space_group_name_H-M   'P 1'
#
loop_
_entity.id
_entity.type
_entity.pdbx_description
1 polymer ?
#
loop_
_entity_poly.entity_id
_entity_poly.type
_entity_poly.pdbx_seq_one_letter_code
_entity_poly.pdbx_strand_id
1 'polypeptide(L)'
;MVANGRVVLILPGRESTDPSSEDVCYPWEVLAEAIASMVTQQLIDEDKLDSFDVPYYVPSLEEMKQVVDKEGSFESEIMETIAIDQRGNNTSAKEVTNSIRCFTESMISHHFGINITEILYDKVTDLVIRHLATQAVPSKLISFIVVLKRKI
;
A
#
# COMPACT_ATOMS: atom_id res chain seq x y z
N MET A 1 -5.34 -11.30 -25.31
CA MET A 1 -5.96 -12.54 -24.81
C MET A 1 -6.83 -13.15 -25.88
N VAL A 2 -7.01 -14.46 -25.87
CA VAL A 2 -7.95 -15.14 -26.78
C VAL A 2 -9.39 -14.70 -26.48
N ALA A 3 -10.25 -14.71 -27.49
CA ALA A 3 -11.67 -14.42 -27.33
C ALA A 3 -12.28 -15.35 -26.27
N ASN A 4 -13.15 -14.81 -25.41
CA ASN A 4 -13.72 -15.49 -24.23
C ASN A 4 -12.70 -15.94 -23.15
N GLY A 5 -11.42 -15.58 -23.27
CA GLY A 5 -10.44 -15.80 -22.21
C GLY A 5 -10.75 -14.96 -20.97
N ARG A 6 -10.36 -15.45 -19.79
CA ARG A 6 -10.59 -14.79 -18.50
C ARG A 6 -9.30 -14.30 -17.86
N VAL A 7 -9.39 -13.17 -17.17
CA VAL A 7 -8.38 -12.68 -16.23
C VAL A 7 -8.99 -12.68 -14.85
N VAL A 8 -8.25 -13.18 -13.88
CA VAL A 8 -8.56 -13.00 -12.47
C VAL A 8 -7.51 -12.07 -11.89
N LEU A 9 -7.93 -10.94 -11.35
CA LEU A 9 -7.08 -9.96 -10.69
C LEU A 9 -7.45 -9.88 -9.22
N ILE A 10 -6.44 -9.91 -8.36
CA ILE A 10 -6.57 -9.61 -6.94
C ILE A 10 -5.64 -8.42 -6.68
N LEU A 11 -6.23 -7.29 -6.32
CA LEU A 11 -5.52 -6.02 -6.18
C LEU A 11 -5.94 -5.35 -4.87
N PRO A 12 -5.03 -4.65 -4.17
CA PRO A 12 -5.41 -3.76 -3.08
C PRO A 12 -6.48 -2.76 -3.56
N GLY A 13 -7.47 -2.52 -2.71
CA GLY A 13 -8.57 -1.61 -2.99
C GLY A 13 -8.93 -0.77 -1.78
N ARG A 14 -9.83 0.18 -1.99
CA ARG A 14 -10.43 0.97 -0.91
C ARG A 14 -11.95 1.02 -1.04
N GLU A 15 -12.62 1.03 0.11
CA GLU A 15 -14.07 1.28 0.17
C GLU A 15 -14.37 2.78 0.19
N SER A 16 -13.49 3.57 0.82
CA SER A 16 -13.59 5.03 0.84
C SER A 16 -13.53 5.61 -0.57
N THR A 17 -14.39 6.59 -0.84
CA THR A 17 -14.27 7.42 -2.06
C THR A 17 -13.05 8.33 -1.99
N ASP A 18 -12.66 8.73 -0.79
CA ASP A 18 -11.47 9.55 -0.52
C ASP A 18 -10.19 8.70 -0.64
N PRO A 19 -9.28 9.01 -1.58
CA PRO A 19 -8.00 8.32 -1.72
C PRO A 19 -7.02 8.59 -0.57
N SER A 20 -7.29 9.56 0.30
CA SER A 20 -6.44 9.92 1.44
C SER A 20 -6.86 9.30 2.78
N SER A 21 -7.77 8.33 2.77
CA SER A 21 -8.23 7.65 4.00
C SER A 21 -7.11 6.83 4.67
N GLU A 22 -7.00 6.97 5.99
CA GLU A 22 -5.97 6.34 6.85
C GLU A 22 -5.85 4.81 6.65
N ASP A 23 -6.97 4.12 6.42
CA ASP A 23 -7.03 2.66 6.27
C ASP A 23 -6.15 2.11 5.12
N VAL A 24 -5.87 2.95 4.13
CA VAL A 24 -5.18 2.62 2.89
C VAL A 24 -3.73 3.12 2.92
N CYS A 25 -3.51 4.23 3.61
CA CYS A 25 -2.26 4.98 3.59
C CYS A 25 -1.31 4.64 4.74
N TYR A 26 -1.74 3.87 5.74
CA TYR A 26 -0.94 3.56 6.93
C TYR A 26 0.54 3.17 6.67
N PRO A 27 0.87 2.22 5.76
CA PRO A 27 2.28 1.88 5.49
C PRO A 27 3.10 3.09 5.02
N TRP A 28 2.49 3.96 4.21
CA TRP A 28 3.13 5.13 3.63
C TRP A 28 3.22 6.28 4.64
N GLU A 29 2.20 6.47 5.47
CA GLU A 29 2.20 7.46 6.56
C GLU A 29 3.31 7.18 7.57
N VAL A 30 3.46 5.93 8.01
CA VAL A 30 4.53 5.55 8.95
C VAL A 30 5.91 5.73 8.33
N LEU A 31 6.07 5.39 7.03
CA LEU A 31 7.32 5.65 6.32
C LEU A 31 7.60 7.14 6.20
N ALA A 32 6.60 7.96 5.86
CA ALA A 32 6.74 9.40 5.76
C ALA A 32 7.14 10.03 7.10
N GLU A 33 6.52 9.62 8.22
CA GLU A 33 6.90 10.10 9.56
C GLU A 33 8.33 9.70 9.91
N ALA A 34 8.74 8.46 9.59
CA ALA A 34 10.10 7.99 9.83
C ALA A 34 11.14 8.76 9.01
N ILE A 35 10.88 8.99 7.72
CA ILE A 35 11.77 9.74 6.82
C ILE A 35 11.85 11.21 7.25
N ALA A 36 10.71 11.86 7.56
CA ALA A 36 10.69 13.25 8.05
C ALA A 36 11.49 13.43 9.35
N SER A 37 11.41 12.44 10.26
CA SER A 37 12.25 12.41 11.47
C SER A 37 13.74 12.34 11.13
N MET A 38 14.12 11.57 10.10
CA MET A 38 15.50 11.46 9.64
C MET A 38 16.00 12.73 8.93
N VAL A 39 15.14 13.43 8.20
CA VAL A 39 15.43 14.77 7.66
C VAL A 39 15.71 15.76 8.79
N THR A 40 14.87 15.77 9.83
CA THR A 40 15.07 16.62 11.01
C THR A 40 16.41 16.31 11.73
N GLN A 41 16.86 15.05 11.68
CA GLN A 41 18.15 14.60 12.22
C GLN A 41 19.33 14.80 11.24
N GLN A 42 19.10 15.40 10.07
CA GLN A 42 20.11 15.63 9.02
C GLN A 42 20.75 14.34 8.49
N LEU A 43 20.02 13.21 8.58
CA LEU A 43 20.45 11.93 7.99
C LEU A 43 20.02 11.78 6.53
N ILE A 44 19.00 12.53 6.13
CA ILE A 44 18.44 12.58 4.78
C ILE A 44 18.28 14.05 4.41
N ASP A 45 18.66 14.43 3.18
CA ASP A 45 18.43 15.78 2.67
C ASP A 45 16.93 15.98 2.40
N GLU A 46 16.39 17.14 2.77
CA GLU A 46 14.97 17.48 2.57
C GLU A 46 14.56 17.36 1.09
N ASP A 47 15.41 17.79 0.17
CA ASP A 47 15.19 17.65 -1.28
C ASP A 47 14.97 16.19 -1.73
N LYS A 48 15.56 15.22 -1.02
CA LYS A 48 15.34 13.79 -1.31
C LYS A 48 13.98 13.31 -0.83
N LEU A 49 13.47 13.85 0.27
CA LEU A 49 12.11 13.57 0.71
C LEU A 49 11.11 14.20 -0.28
N ASP A 50 11.30 15.47 -0.64
CA ASP A 50 10.39 16.21 -1.52
C ASP A 50 10.34 15.65 -2.96
N SER A 51 11.40 14.99 -3.41
CA SER A 51 11.46 14.33 -4.72
C SER A 51 10.99 12.87 -4.71
N PHE A 52 10.57 12.34 -3.55
CA PHE A 52 10.18 10.95 -3.41
C PHE A 52 8.66 10.77 -3.40
N ASP A 53 8.13 10.33 -4.53
CA ASP A 53 6.75 9.85 -4.63
C ASP A 53 6.72 8.33 -4.79
N VAL A 54 5.75 7.70 -4.12
CA VAL A 54 5.54 6.26 -4.21
C VAL A 54 4.74 5.94 -5.48
N PRO A 55 5.21 5.04 -6.36
CA PRO A 55 4.49 4.62 -7.57
C PRO A 55 3.42 3.57 -7.22
N TYR A 56 2.54 3.90 -6.28
CA TYR A 56 1.53 3.00 -5.75
C TYR A 56 0.20 3.73 -5.58
N TYR A 57 -0.87 3.10 -6.05
CA TYR A 57 -2.21 3.64 -5.96
C TYR A 57 -3.19 2.52 -5.62
N VAL A 58 -4.13 2.82 -4.73
CA VAL A 58 -5.15 1.87 -4.28
C VAL A 58 -6.50 2.39 -4.73
N PRO A 59 -7.07 1.88 -5.83
CA PRO A 59 -8.26 2.45 -6.43
C PRO A 59 -9.53 2.18 -5.61
N SER A 60 -10.58 2.96 -5.84
CA SER A 60 -11.93 2.63 -5.41
C SER A 60 -12.60 1.65 -6.40
N LEU A 61 -13.68 0.98 -5.97
CA LEU A 61 -14.44 0.10 -6.85
C LEU A 61 -15.00 0.86 -8.08
N GLU A 62 -15.39 2.12 -7.87
CA GLU A 62 -15.91 2.97 -8.94
C GLU A 62 -14.83 3.31 -9.97
N GLU A 63 -13.62 3.67 -9.52
CA GLU A 63 -12.49 3.94 -10.41
C GLU A 63 -12.14 2.71 -11.25
N MET A 64 -12.14 1.52 -10.64
CA MET A 64 -11.91 0.26 -11.35
C MET A 64 -12.95 0.00 -12.44
N LYS A 65 -14.24 0.20 -12.15
CA LYS A 65 -15.33 0.07 -13.14
C LYS A 65 -15.13 1.05 -14.29
N GLN A 66 -14.89 2.32 -13.97
CA GLN A 66 -14.68 3.36 -14.97
C GLN A 66 -13.50 3.04 -15.91
N VAL A 67 -12.39 2.51 -15.39
CA VAL A 67 -11.22 2.13 -16.21
C VAL A 67 -11.55 0.95 -17.13
N VAL A 68 -12.20 -0.10 -16.61
CA VAL A 68 -12.58 -1.27 -17.41
C VAL A 68 -13.57 -0.90 -18.51
N ASP A 69 -14.58 -0.09 -18.18
CA ASP A 69 -15.60 0.36 -19.13
C ASP A 69 -15.00 1.26 -20.21
N LYS A 70 -14.08 2.17 -19.82
CA LYS A 70 -13.38 3.07 -20.75
C LYS A 70 -12.43 2.32 -21.68
N GLU A 71 -11.76 1.28 -21.20
CA GLU A 71 -10.88 0.45 -22.04
C GLU A 71 -11.70 -0.39 -23.04
N GLY A 72 -12.81 -0.96 -22.58
CA GLY A 72 -13.85 -1.50 -23.44
C GLY A 72 -13.61 -2.88 -24.04
N SER A 73 -12.43 -3.50 -23.89
CA SER A 73 -12.13 -4.85 -24.41
C SER A 73 -12.70 -5.99 -23.56
N PHE A 74 -13.08 -5.71 -22.32
CA PHE A 74 -13.48 -6.72 -21.35
C PHE A 74 -14.93 -6.53 -20.88
N GLU A 75 -15.57 -7.65 -20.58
CA GLU A 75 -16.81 -7.72 -19.80
C GLU A 75 -16.44 -8.08 -18.36
N SER A 76 -17.00 -7.36 -17.39
CA SER A 76 -16.83 -7.70 -15.97
C SER A 76 -17.80 -8.82 -15.60
N GLU A 77 -17.27 -10.00 -15.26
CA GLU A 77 -18.06 -11.11 -14.72
C GLU A 77 -18.19 -11.01 -13.20
N ILE A 78 -17.11 -10.64 -12.50
CA ILE A 78 -17.08 -10.42 -11.04
C ILE A 78 -16.27 -9.15 -10.77
N MET A 79 -16.78 -8.29 -9.88
CA MET A 79 -16.02 -7.16 -9.37
C MET A 79 -16.52 -6.81 -7.97
N GLU A 80 -15.82 -7.34 -6.96
CA GLU A 80 -16.22 -7.29 -5.56
C GLU A 80 -15.05 -6.88 -4.67
N THR A 81 -15.36 -6.32 -3.49
CA THR A 81 -14.39 -6.08 -2.41
C THR A 81 -14.43 -7.21 -1.39
N ILE A 82 -13.26 -7.58 -0.88
CA ILE A 82 -13.12 -8.44 0.28
C ILE A 82 -12.24 -7.74 1.32
N ALA A 83 -12.60 -7.90 2.59
CA ALA A 83 -11.78 -7.48 3.71
C ALA A 83 -10.94 -8.67 4.18
N ILE A 84 -9.62 -8.53 4.12
CA ILE A 84 -8.65 -9.54 4.53
C ILE A 84 -8.07 -9.08 5.87
N ASP A 85 -8.17 -9.91 6.91
CA ASP A 85 -7.50 -9.63 8.17
C ASP A 85 -5.98 -9.65 7.95
N GLN A 86 -5.32 -8.50 8.13
CA GLN A 86 -3.88 -8.37 7.97
C GLN A 86 -3.10 -8.87 9.18
N ARG A 87 -3.77 -8.94 10.33
CA ARG A 87 -3.13 -9.23 11.62
C ARG A 87 -3.95 -10.20 12.44
N GLY A 88 -3.28 -11.16 13.04
CA GLY A 88 -3.83 -11.93 14.16
C GLY A 88 -3.78 -11.13 15.46
N ASN A 89 -4.49 -11.61 16.49
CA ASN A 89 -4.58 -10.95 17.80
C ASN A 89 -3.21 -10.71 18.49
N ASN A 90 -2.16 -11.43 18.09
CA ASN A 90 -0.82 -11.35 18.69
C ASN A 90 0.26 -10.86 17.72
N THR A 91 -0.13 -10.13 16.66
CA THR A 91 0.84 -9.64 15.66
C THR A 91 1.79 -8.63 16.30
N SER A 92 3.09 -8.89 16.22
CA SER A 92 4.13 -8.04 16.77
C SER A 92 4.43 -6.84 15.87
N ALA A 93 4.96 -5.76 16.44
CA ALA A 93 5.41 -4.60 15.68
C ALA A 93 6.49 -4.96 14.65
N LYS A 94 7.35 -5.95 14.96
CA LYS A 94 8.39 -6.41 14.04
C LYS A 94 7.80 -7.13 12.83
N GLU A 95 6.76 -7.93 13.02
CA GLU A 95 6.06 -8.58 11.90
C GLU A 95 5.40 -7.55 10.97
N VAL A 96 4.71 -6.55 11.53
CA VAL A 96 4.13 -5.45 10.73
C VAL A 96 5.22 -4.69 9.99
N THR A 97 6.32 -4.35 10.66
CA THR A 97 7.44 -3.63 10.02
C THR A 97 8.09 -4.45 8.92
N ASN A 98 8.30 -5.75 9.13
CA ASN A 98 8.85 -6.63 8.10
C ASN A 98 7.91 -6.75 6.89
N SER A 99 6.60 -6.76 7.10
CA SER A 99 5.61 -6.72 6.02
C SER A 99 5.67 -5.42 5.24
N ILE A 100 5.88 -4.27 5.88
CA ILE A 100 6.09 -3.00 5.18
C ILE A 100 7.41 -3.03 4.42
N ARG A 101 8.49 -3.48 5.08
CA ARG A 101 9.84 -3.55 4.52
C ARG A 101 9.91 -4.40 3.26
N CYS A 102 9.24 -5.55 3.24
CA CYS A 102 9.39 -6.52 2.16
C CYS A 102 9.03 -5.99 0.76
N PHE A 103 8.11 -5.03 0.65
CA PHE A 103 7.74 -4.43 -0.64
C PHE A 103 8.24 -3.00 -0.84
N THR A 104 8.78 -2.35 0.20
CA THR A 104 9.24 -0.95 0.13
C THR A 104 10.76 -0.79 0.09
N GLU A 105 11.51 -1.77 0.62
CA GLU A 105 12.96 -1.64 0.83
C GLU A 105 13.75 -1.38 -0.45
N SER A 106 13.39 -2.05 -1.55
CA SER A 106 14.07 -1.88 -2.83
C SER A 106 14.00 -0.44 -3.34
N MET A 107 12.81 0.18 -3.23
CA MET A 107 12.58 1.56 -3.64
C MET A 107 13.24 2.56 -2.69
N ILE A 108 13.13 2.32 -1.37
CA ILE A 108 13.76 3.18 -0.36
C ILE A 108 15.29 3.16 -0.50
N SER A 109 15.90 1.97 -0.58
CA SER A 109 17.35 1.84 -0.70
C SER A 109 17.88 2.39 -2.02
N HIS A 110 17.10 2.32 -3.09
CA HIS A 110 17.43 2.93 -4.37
C HIS A 110 17.47 4.47 -4.29
N HIS A 111 16.45 5.09 -3.69
CA HIS A 111 16.31 6.55 -3.65
C HIS A 111 17.15 7.21 -2.56
N PHE A 112 17.08 6.69 -1.34
CA PHE A 112 17.74 7.28 -0.17
C PHE A 112 19.12 6.68 0.13
N GLY A 113 19.42 5.50 -0.44
CA GLY A 113 20.69 4.79 -0.28
C GLY A 113 20.65 3.68 0.78
N ILE A 114 21.37 2.58 0.53
CA ILE A 114 21.35 1.38 1.39
C ILE A 114 21.79 1.65 2.85
N ASN A 115 22.62 2.66 3.08
CA ASN A 115 23.15 2.97 4.41
C ASN A 115 22.09 3.50 5.38
N ILE A 116 20.98 4.06 4.88
CA ILE A 116 19.91 4.61 5.72
C ILE A 116 18.83 3.57 6.04
N THR A 117 18.80 2.46 5.30
CA THR A 117 17.68 1.52 5.27
C THR A 117 17.44 0.87 6.62
N GLU A 118 18.48 0.37 7.30
CA GLU A 118 18.32 -0.22 8.63
C GLU A 118 17.81 0.79 9.66
N ILE A 119 18.41 1.99 9.67
CA ILE A 119 18.03 3.08 10.59
C ILE A 119 16.55 3.47 10.37
N LEU A 120 16.12 3.53 9.11
CA LEU A 120 14.73 3.83 8.78
C LEU A 120 13.78 2.76 9.33
N TYR A 121 14.04 1.48 9.07
CA TYR A 121 13.12 0.42 9.51
C TYR A 121 13.14 0.19 11.02
N ASP A 122 14.21 0.54 11.72
CA ASP A 122 14.20 0.60 13.19
C ASP A 122 13.24 1.71 13.67
N LYS A 123 13.29 2.90 13.08
CA LYS A 123 12.33 3.98 13.38
C LYS A 123 10.89 3.61 13.03
N VAL A 124 10.66 2.94 11.90
CA VAL A 124 9.34 2.40 11.52
C VAL A 124 8.87 1.41 12.60
N THR A 125 9.76 0.55 13.11
CA THR A 125 9.40 -0.39 14.19
C THR A 125 8.95 0.37 15.44
N ASP A 126 9.67 1.41 15.85
CA ASP A 126 9.30 2.23 17.01
C ASP A 126 7.95 2.95 16.83
N LEU A 127 7.67 3.44 15.63
CA LEU A 127 6.39 4.05 15.26
C LEU A 127 5.24 3.04 15.32
N VAL A 128 5.44 1.86 14.75
CA VAL A 128 4.47 0.77 14.78
C VAL A 128 4.18 0.34 16.22
N ILE A 129 5.19 0.26 17.09
CA ILE A 129 4.99 -0.03 18.53
C ILE A 129 4.02 1.00 19.14
N ARG A 130 4.25 2.30 18.87
CA ARG A 130 3.37 3.37 19.36
C ARG A 130 1.96 3.26 18.80
N HIS A 131 1.81 3.03 17.50
CA HIS A 131 0.49 2.96 16.84
C HIS A 131 -0.30 1.71 17.24
N LEU A 132 0.37 0.59 17.53
CA LEU A 132 -0.30 -0.60 18.06
C LEU A 132 -0.85 -0.37 19.47
N ALA A 133 -0.13 0.38 20.31
CA ALA A 133 -0.60 0.73 21.66
C ALA A 133 -1.86 1.63 21.63
N THR A 134 -2.03 2.44 20.59
CA THR A 134 -3.19 3.32 20.40
C THR A 134 -4.29 2.73 19.50
N GLN A 135 -4.13 1.49 19.03
CA GLN A 135 -5.01 0.83 18.05
C GLN A 135 -5.14 1.57 16.70
N ALA A 136 -4.21 2.47 16.38
CA ALA A 136 -4.20 3.27 15.15
C ALA A 136 -3.77 2.47 13.90
N VAL A 137 -3.25 1.25 14.09
CA VAL A 137 -2.88 0.37 12.96
C VAL A 137 -4.15 -0.33 12.44
N PRO A 138 -4.47 -0.22 11.14
CA PRO A 138 -5.59 -0.95 10.54
C PRO A 138 -5.45 -2.47 10.71
N SER A 139 -6.55 -3.16 11.02
CA SER A 139 -6.56 -4.62 11.15
C SER A 139 -6.92 -5.36 9.86
N LYS A 140 -7.51 -4.65 8.89
CA LYS A 140 -8.05 -5.21 7.65
C LYS A 140 -7.48 -4.50 6.43
N LEU A 141 -7.21 -5.27 5.38
CA LEU A 141 -6.91 -4.78 4.04
C LEU A 141 -8.16 -4.98 3.19
N ILE A 142 -8.55 -3.96 2.43
CA ILE A 142 -9.54 -4.15 1.38
C ILE A 142 -8.81 -4.60 0.11
N SER A 143 -9.30 -5.66 -0.52
CA SER A 143 -8.81 -6.14 -1.82
C SER A 143 -9.97 -6.32 -2.78
N PHE A 144 -9.76 -5.99 -4.05
CA PHE A 144 -10.69 -6.33 -5.11
C PHE A 144 -10.43 -7.72 -5.63
N ILE A 145 -11.52 -8.45 -5.88
CA ILE A 145 -11.51 -9.63 -6.74
C ILE A 145 -12.22 -9.22 -8.02
N VAL A 146 -11.47 -9.23 -9.13
CA VAL A 146 -11.99 -8.87 -10.45
C VAL A 146 -11.83 -10.05 -11.39
N VAL A 147 -12.93 -10.48 -12.00
CA VAL A 147 -12.95 -11.46 -13.08
C VAL A 147 -13.42 -10.76 -14.34
N LEU A 148 -12.51 -10.66 -15.31
CA LEU A 148 -12.74 -10.02 -16.60
C LEU A 148 -12.74 -11.05 -17.72
N LYS A 149 -13.71 -11.00 -18.62
CA LYS A 149 -13.79 -11.84 -19.82
C LYS A 149 -13.51 -11.01 -21.06
N ARG A 150 -12.60 -11.48 -21.92
CA ARG A 150 -12.26 -10.81 -23.18
C ARG A 150 -13.45 -10.90 -24.16
N LYS A 151 -13.91 -9.74 -24.65
CA LYS A 151 -14.92 -9.63 -25.71
C LYS A 151 -14.42 -10.25 -27.01
N ILE A 152 -15.37 -10.61 -27.87
CA ILE A 152 -15.11 -11.15 -29.21
C ILE A 152 -14.70 -10.02 -30.16
#